data_AF-A0A5C4MJU3-F1
#
_entry.id   AF-A0A5C4MJU3-F1
#
_cell.length_a   1.000
_cell.length_b   1.000
_cell.length_c   1.000
_cell.angle_alpha   90.00
_cell.angle_beta   90.00
_cell.angle_gamma   90.00
#
_symmetry.space_group_name_H-M   'P 1'
#
loop_
_entity.id
_entity.type
_entity.pdbx_description
1 polymer ?
#
loop_
_entity_poly.entity_id
_entity_poly.type
_entity_poly.pdbx_seq_one_letter_code
_entity_poly.pdbx_strand_id
1 'polypeptide(L)'
;MWGDWARRRAGRRAARAVAAVLASVVVLAMPAAAAADRDSARTVDEIAAALKDDPVLVQQVFGNGDAEGAAERIRATVAESEHPIYVALVADPGGLADKLPSQDLASKLHKRLGDGYYIVQVTRSILMVEGWGVPDPVSLSLARNDAVQAVTEANMHLEPGRLRVTPTAEALIVSEMVVDGEPFAMDPDRAIEIANLPGNVAPEDYYSLLDDSEPTTPGSRAVIATAVGVGTLLVGLRLLLWVTAPRRRGPRAPAATWAVTDLDLADLVARAERETTRLSHDLAKAPPGPYAETAAGYQSAADSVLRGLMTPAEPGGRRYGSQLRDAVGALVLAQAGRAELGRHGRKDDPGPYRPCFFDPLHGRATGTVDVPGRGDLEVPACRPCAASVSNGRTPDALVFAFPSRRRPRPYYEERTVWARTGYGALDDAWWSTLLSTRPGAGR
;
A
#
# COMPACT_ATOMS: atom_id res chain seq x y z
N MET A 1 -6.28 40.96 41.20
CA MET A 1 -7.67 40.79 40.69
C MET A 1 -7.79 40.61 39.16
N TRP A 2 -6.87 41.12 38.32
CA TRP A 2 -6.99 41.01 36.84
C TRP A 2 -6.71 39.61 36.24
N GLY A 3 -5.95 38.75 36.93
CA GLY A 3 -5.59 37.41 36.42
C GLY A 3 -6.74 36.39 36.38
N ASP A 4 -7.74 36.54 37.25
CA ASP A 4 -8.88 35.60 37.31
C ASP A 4 -9.93 35.87 36.25
N TRP A 5 -10.05 37.11 35.79
CA TRP A 5 -10.97 37.47 34.72
C TRP A 5 -10.49 36.94 33.36
N ALA A 6 -9.18 36.97 33.09
CA ALA A 6 -8.60 36.41 31.86
C ALA A 6 -8.75 34.88 31.79
N ARG A 7 -8.56 34.18 32.91
CA ARG A 7 -8.72 32.71 33.00
C ARG A 7 -10.17 32.27 32.74
N ARG A 8 -11.16 33.00 33.25
CA ARG A 8 -12.59 32.71 33.02
C ARG A 8 -13.01 32.95 31.56
N ARG A 9 -12.44 33.95 30.87
CA ARG A 9 -12.69 34.20 29.44
C ARG A 9 -12.08 33.13 28.52
N ALA A 10 -10.89 32.63 28.86
CA ALA A 10 -10.25 31.54 28.10
C ALA A 10 -11.04 30.23 28.21
N GLY A 11 -11.51 29.87 29.41
CA GLY A 11 -12.33 28.66 29.62
C GLY A 11 -13.64 28.66 28.83
N ARG A 12 -14.34 29.81 28.76
CA ARG A 12 -15.60 29.93 27.98
C ARG A 12 -15.39 29.82 26.46
N ARG A 13 -14.22 30.24 25.95
CA ARG A 13 -13.89 30.08 24.52
C ARG A 13 -13.51 28.63 24.17
N ALA A 14 -12.81 27.95 25.06
CA ALA A 14 -12.49 26.52 24.90
C ALA A 14 -13.75 25.65 24.90
N ALA A 15 -14.68 25.88 25.84
CA ALA A 15 -15.95 25.15 25.90
C ALA A 15 -16.80 25.31 24.63
N ARG A 16 -16.84 26.53 24.06
CA ARG A 16 -17.56 26.78 22.79
C ARG A 16 -16.89 26.12 21.59
N ALA A 17 -15.56 26.06 21.55
CA ALA A 17 -14.84 25.36 20.49
C ALA A 17 -15.09 23.84 20.54
N VAL A 18 -15.13 23.24 21.73
CA VAL A 18 -15.45 21.81 21.91
C VAL A 18 -16.90 21.52 21.50
N ALA A 19 -17.86 22.35 21.90
CA ALA A 19 -19.26 22.20 21.48
C ALA A 19 -19.45 22.34 19.97
N ALA A 20 -18.72 23.26 19.32
CA ALA A 20 -18.76 23.42 17.87
C ALA A 20 -18.17 22.20 17.14
N VAL A 21 -17.06 21.62 17.63
CA VAL A 21 -16.49 20.40 17.04
C VAL A 21 -17.44 19.21 17.19
N LEU A 22 -18.09 19.04 18.35
CA LEU A 22 -19.08 17.99 18.57
C LEU A 22 -20.31 18.14 17.66
N ALA A 23 -20.79 19.37 17.45
CA ALA A 23 -21.89 19.64 16.53
C ALA A 23 -21.51 19.36 15.06
N SER A 24 -20.28 19.68 14.64
CA SER A 24 -19.79 19.39 13.28
C SER A 24 -19.67 17.89 13.00
N VAL A 25 -19.32 17.09 14.00
CA VAL A 25 -19.24 15.61 13.87
C VAL A 25 -20.62 14.99 13.66
N VAL A 26 -21.68 15.57 14.26
CA VAL A 26 -23.05 15.09 14.09
C VAL A 26 -23.62 15.40 12.70
N VAL A 27 -23.26 16.55 12.11
CA VAL A 27 -23.78 16.97 10.79
C VAL A 27 -23.10 16.23 9.62
N LEU A 28 -21.84 15.82 9.76
CA LEU A 28 -21.13 15.05 8.72
C LEU A 28 -21.58 13.59 8.60
N ALA A 29 -22.44 13.10 9.49
CA ALA A 29 -22.98 11.74 9.44
C ALA A 29 -24.24 11.58 8.55
N MET A 30 -24.78 12.67 7.97
CA MET A 30 -26.11 12.65 7.35
C MET A 30 -26.25 12.39 5.84
N PRO A 31 -25.23 12.38 4.94
CA PRO A 31 -25.47 12.04 3.54
C PRO A 31 -25.33 10.55 3.20
N ALA A 32 -25.03 9.65 4.15
CA ALA A 32 -24.81 8.22 3.87
C ALA A 32 -26.09 7.36 3.75
N ALA A 33 -27.27 7.92 3.97
CA ALA A 33 -28.51 7.12 4.07
C ALA A 33 -29.11 6.69 2.71
N ALA A 34 -28.80 7.39 1.62
CA ALA A 34 -29.39 7.07 0.29
C ALA A 34 -28.60 6.00 -0.49
N ALA A 35 -27.29 5.87 -0.26
CA ALA A 35 -26.47 4.79 -0.83
C ALA A 35 -26.61 3.46 -0.07
N ALA A 36 -27.20 3.48 1.13
CA ALA A 36 -27.32 2.31 2.00
C ALA A 36 -28.41 1.31 1.57
N ASP A 37 -29.33 1.71 0.69
CA ASP A 37 -30.53 0.90 0.38
C ASP A 37 -30.26 -0.20 -0.65
N ARG A 38 -29.35 0.00 -1.62
CA ARG A 38 -28.93 -1.07 -2.56
C ARG A 38 -27.96 -2.09 -1.95
N ASP A 39 -27.27 -1.71 -0.87
CA ASP A 39 -26.41 -2.60 -0.06
C ASP A 39 -27.22 -3.42 0.97
N SER A 40 -28.56 -3.40 0.88
CA SER A 40 -29.47 -3.95 1.88
C SER A 40 -30.07 -5.31 1.56
N ALA A 41 -30.02 -5.76 0.29
CA ALA A 41 -30.51 -7.09 -0.09
C ALA A 41 -29.63 -8.15 0.59
N ARG A 42 -30.19 -8.79 1.61
CA ARG A 42 -29.48 -9.70 2.53
C ARG A 42 -29.99 -11.12 2.45
N THR A 43 -31.10 -11.35 1.75
CA THR A 43 -31.68 -12.69 1.60
C THR A 43 -31.82 -13.05 0.13
N VAL A 44 -31.91 -14.35 -0.15
CA VAL A 44 -32.15 -14.86 -1.51
C VAL A 44 -33.45 -14.31 -2.10
N ASP A 45 -34.49 -14.14 -1.29
CA ASP A 45 -35.79 -13.59 -1.73
C ASP A 45 -35.69 -12.10 -2.09
N GLU A 46 -34.96 -11.31 -1.29
CA GLU A 46 -34.71 -9.89 -1.59
C GLU A 46 -33.85 -9.71 -2.84
N ILE A 47 -32.81 -10.54 -3.02
CA ILE A 47 -31.99 -10.53 -4.24
C ILE A 47 -32.84 -10.87 -5.46
N ALA A 48 -33.70 -11.90 -5.37
CA ALA A 48 -34.58 -12.26 -6.47
C ALA A 48 -35.62 -11.15 -6.76
N ALA A 49 -36.20 -10.53 -5.74
CA ALA A 49 -37.11 -9.41 -5.92
C ALA A 49 -36.44 -8.23 -6.61
N ALA A 50 -35.22 -7.87 -6.18
CA ALA A 50 -34.42 -6.83 -6.83
C ALA A 50 -34.11 -7.17 -8.30
N LEU A 51 -33.69 -8.41 -8.59
CA LEU A 51 -33.36 -8.87 -9.94
C LEU A 51 -34.58 -8.95 -10.88
N LYS A 52 -35.77 -9.11 -10.32
CA LYS A 52 -37.02 -9.05 -11.08
C LYS A 52 -37.33 -7.65 -11.59
N ASP A 53 -36.96 -6.63 -10.82
CA ASP A 53 -37.18 -5.22 -11.16
C ASP A 53 -36.02 -4.66 -12.01
N ASP A 54 -34.78 -5.08 -11.72
CA ASP A 54 -33.56 -4.69 -12.43
C ASP A 54 -32.63 -5.92 -12.58
N PRO A 55 -32.40 -6.46 -13.79
CA PRO A 55 -31.67 -7.71 -13.99
C PRO A 55 -30.20 -7.67 -13.56
N VAL A 56 -29.70 -6.51 -13.12
CA VAL A 56 -28.30 -6.32 -12.71
C VAL A 56 -28.23 -5.78 -11.28
N LEU A 57 -27.67 -6.58 -10.38
CA LEU A 57 -27.39 -6.21 -8.99
C LEU A 57 -25.88 -6.35 -8.71
N VAL A 58 -25.22 -5.21 -8.51
CA VAL A 58 -23.80 -5.13 -8.13
C VAL A 58 -23.67 -4.39 -6.80
N GLN A 59 -23.23 -5.09 -5.76
CA GLN A 59 -22.95 -4.50 -4.45
C GLN A 59 -21.55 -3.87 -4.39
N GLN A 60 -21.35 -2.96 -3.42
CA GLN A 60 -20.13 -2.16 -3.31
C GLN A 60 -18.84 -3.00 -3.22
N VAL A 61 -18.91 -4.16 -2.57
CA VAL A 61 -17.77 -5.07 -2.42
C VAL A 61 -17.22 -5.60 -3.76
N PHE A 62 -18.04 -5.61 -4.82
CA PHE A 62 -17.63 -6.04 -6.16
C PHE A 62 -17.27 -4.90 -7.10
N GLY A 63 -17.74 -3.67 -6.83
CA GLY A 63 -17.59 -2.54 -7.75
C GLY A 63 -16.25 -1.81 -7.72
N ASN A 64 -15.28 -2.21 -6.87
CA ASN A 64 -14.01 -1.50 -6.67
C ASN A 64 -14.16 0.02 -6.44
N GLY A 65 -15.23 0.44 -5.74
CA GLY A 65 -15.55 1.85 -5.50
C GLY A 65 -16.43 2.52 -6.56
N ASP A 66 -16.79 1.82 -7.64
CA ASP A 66 -17.71 2.25 -8.69
C ASP A 66 -18.75 1.16 -9.03
N ALA A 67 -19.48 0.67 -8.02
CA ALA A 67 -20.50 -0.37 -8.24
C ALA A 67 -21.65 0.10 -9.14
N GLU A 68 -22.02 1.38 -9.07
CA GLU A 68 -23.08 1.94 -9.90
C GLU A 68 -22.66 2.05 -11.37
N GLY A 69 -21.46 2.55 -11.66
CA GLY A 69 -20.93 2.59 -13.02
C GLY A 69 -20.73 1.19 -13.60
N ALA A 70 -20.30 0.21 -12.79
CA ALA A 70 -20.22 -1.19 -13.20
C ALA A 70 -21.61 -1.76 -13.54
N ALA A 71 -22.60 -1.56 -12.67
CA ALA A 71 -23.97 -2.00 -12.92
C ALA A 71 -24.59 -1.34 -14.16
N GLU A 72 -24.32 -0.06 -14.39
CA GLU A 72 -24.79 0.66 -15.58
C GLU A 72 -24.24 0.07 -16.88
N ARG A 73 -22.94 -0.23 -16.93
CA ARG A 73 -22.31 -0.87 -18.10
C ARG A 73 -22.89 -2.26 -18.38
N ILE A 74 -23.00 -3.09 -17.34
CA ILE A 74 -23.58 -4.44 -17.48
C ILE A 74 -25.05 -4.35 -17.90
N ARG A 75 -25.83 -3.43 -17.33
CA ARG A 75 -27.24 -3.23 -17.69
C ARG A 75 -27.41 -2.79 -19.14
N ALA A 76 -26.53 -1.91 -19.64
CA ALA A 76 -26.53 -1.50 -21.03
C ALA A 76 -26.34 -2.70 -21.97
N THR A 77 -25.37 -3.58 -21.69
CA THR A 77 -25.15 -4.81 -22.45
C THR A 77 -26.33 -5.78 -22.33
N VAL A 78 -26.80 -6.07 -21.11
CA VAL A 78 -27.89 -7.03 -20.88
C VAL A 78 -29.19 -6.64 -21.59
N ALA A 79 -29.46 -5.34 -21.72
CA ALA A 79 -30.66 -4.83 -22.40
C ALA A 79 -30.71 -5.17 -23.91
N GLU A 80 -29.59 -5.57 -24.51
CA GLU A 80 -29.48 -5.94 -25.92
C GLU A 80 -29.73 -7.44 -26.18
N SER A 81 -29.82 -8.26 -25.12
CA SER A 81 -29.92 -9.72 -25.27
C SER A 81 -31.32 -10.20 -25.67
N GLU A 82 -31.38 -11.21 -26.54
CA GLU A 82 -32.60 -11.95 -26.87
C GLU A 82 -33.05 -12.92 -25.75
N HIS A 83 -32.16 -13.22 -24.79
CA HIS A 83 -32.42 -14.10 -23.66
C HIS A 83 -32.35 -13.33 -22.33
N PRO A 84 -33.13 -13.70 -21.29
CA PRO A 84 -32.95 -13.10 -19.98
C PRO A 84 -31.55 -13.37 -19.42
N ILE A 85 -30.85 -12.32 -19.02
CA ILE A 85 -29.57 -12.40 -18.30
C ILE A 85 -29.76 -11.77 -16.93
N TYR A 86 -29.44 -12.51 -15.87
CA TYR A 86 -29.48 -12.03 -14.49
C TYR A 86 -28.06 -11.99 -13.93
N VAL A 87 -27.63 -10.82 -13.49
CA VAL A 87 -26.28 -10.60 -12.94
C VAL A 87 -26.38 -10.25 -11.45
N ALA A 88 -25.79 -11.09 -10.60
CA ALA A 88 -25.80 -10.91 -9.15
C ALA A 88 -24.38 -10.98 -8.57
N LEU A 89 -23.77 -9.82 -8.35
CA LEU A 89 -22.48 -9.67 -7.67
C LEU A 89 -22.74 -9.12 -6.26
N VAL A 90 -22.93 -10.00 -5.28
CA VAL A 90 -23.51 -9.66 -3.97
C VAL A 90 -22.76 -10.30 -2.81
N ALA A 91 -22.72 -9.64 -1.65
CA ALA A 91 -22.27 -10.26 -0.42
C ALA A 91 -23.10 -11.53 -0.12
N ASP A 92 -22.49 -12.49 0.57
CA ASP A 92 -23.15 -13.74 0.91
C ASP A 92 -24.45 -13.49 1.72
N PRO A 93 -25.64 -13.84 1.19
CA PRO A 93 -26.92 -13.64 1.87
C PRO A 93 -27.16 -14.63 3.02
N GLY A 94 -26.25 -15.59 3.24
CA GLY A 94 -26.45 -16.70 4.16
C GLY A 94 -27.46 -17.73 3.64
N GLY A 95 -27.53 -18.88 4.31
CA GLY A 95 -28.42 -19.97 3.92
C GLY A 95 -28.09 -20.61 2.56
N LEU A 96 -26.88 -20.38 2.06
CA LEU A 96 -26.31 -21.03 0.88
C LEU A 96 -25.54 -22.29 1.27
N ALA A 97 -25.31 -23.18 0.30
CA ALA A 97 -24.49 -24.37 0.48
C ALA A 97 -23.03 -24.01 0.80
N ASP A 98 -22.37 -24.81 1.65
CA ASP A 98 -20.96 -24.59 2.02
C ASP A 98 -20.00 -24.71 0.82
N LYS A 99 -20.36 -25.53 -0.17
CA LYS A 99 -19.59 -25.73 -1.40
C LYS A 99 -20.31 -25.03 -2.54
N LEU A 100 -19.55 -24.23 -3.30
CA LEU A 100 -20.04 -23.52 -4.49
C LEU A 100 -21.29 -22.66 -4.19
N PRO A 101 -21.27 -21.76 -3.19
CA PRO A 101 -22.44 -20.98 -2.83
C PRO A 101 -22.96 -20.09 -3.97
N SER A 102 -22.10 -19.63 -4.89
CA SER A 102 -22.55 -18.92 -6.11
C SER A 102 -23.46 -19.79 -6.99
N GLN A 103 -23.15 -21.09 -7.14
CA GLN A 103 -23.97 -22.02 -7.92
C GLN A 103 -25.31 -22.33 -7.22
N ASP A 104 -25.29 -22.51 -5.89
CA ASP A 104 -26.52 -22.69 -5.11
C ASP A 104 -27.41 -21.44 -5.16
N LEU A 105 -26.81 -20.23 -5.11
CA LEU A 105 -27.55 -18.99 -5.31
C LEU A 105 -28.16 -18.91 -6.72
N ALA A 106 -27.40 -19.20 -7.78
CA ALA A 106 -27.91 -19.23 -9.15
C ALA A 106 -29.11 -20.20 -9.29
N SER A 107 -29.02 -21.41 -8.74
CA SER A 107 -30.14 -22.38 -8.75
C SER A 107 -31.37 -21.86 -8.01
N LYS A 108 -31.19 -21.18 -6.86
CA LYS A 108 -32.29 -20.60 -6.09
C LYS A 108 -32.92 -19.39 -6.78
N LEU A 109 -32.13 -18.59 -7.51
CA LEU A 109 -32.61 -17.49 -8.33
C LEU A 109 -33.42 -18.01 -9.52
N HIS A 110 -32.93 -19.04 -10.21
CA HIS A 110 -33.66 -19.71 -11.30
C HIS A 110 -35.07 -20.15 -10.89
N LYS A 111 -35.22 -20.79 -9.72
CA LYS A 111 -36.54 -21.19 -9.19
C LYS A 111 -37.52 -20.02 -8.99
N ARG A 112 -37.02 -18.78 -8.87
CA ARG A 112 -37.82 -17.57 -8.59
C ARG A 112 -38.01 -16.69 -9.82
N LEU A 113 -37.03 -16.67 -10.72
CA LEU A 113 -36.96 -15.75 -11.87
C LEU A 113 -37.26 -16.45 -13.20
N GLY A 114 -37.14 -17.77 -13.29
CA GLY A 114 -37.43 -18.56 -14.50
C GLY A 114 -36.20 -18.84 -15.36
N ASP A 115 -36.42 -19.08 -16.65
CA ASP A 115 -35.36 -19.39 -17.61
C ASP A 115 -34.47 -18.17 -17.91
N GLY A 116 -33.20 -18.40 -18.22
CA GLY A 116 -32.20 -17.37 -18.48
C GLY A 116 -30.76 -17.80 -18.16
N TYR A 117 -29.83 -16.89 -18.43
CA TYR A 117 -28.43 -16.97 -17.99
C TYR A 117 -28.28 -16.29 -16.63
N TYR A 118 -27.53 -16.93 -15.73
CA TYR A 118 -27.29 -16.46 -14.37
C TYR A 118 -25.79 -16.29 -14.15
N ILE A 119 -25.35 -15.04 -14.05
CA ILE A 119 -23.96 -14.65 -13.80
C ILE A 119 -23.87 -14.22 -12.34
N VAL A 120 -23.41 -15.13 -11.48
CA VAL A 120 -23.53 -14.99 -10.02
C VAL A 120 -22.17 -15.12 -9.35
N GLN A 121 -21.85 -14.15 -8.48
CA GLN A 121 -20.74 -14.26 -7.55
C GLN A 121 -21.14 -13.78 -6.16
N VAL A 122 -20.77 -14.59 -5.16
CA VAL A 122 -20.79 -14.19 -3.74
C VAL A 122 -19.38 -14.06 -3.17
N THR A 123 -19.21 -13.30 -2.07
CA THR A 123 -17.90 -12.96 -1.50
C THR A 123 -17.00 -14.16 -1.18
N ARG A 124 -17.58 -15.32 -0.85
CA ARG A 124 -16.85 -16.55 -0.49
C ARG A 124 -16.69 -17.54 -1.65
N SER A 125 -16.83 -17.09 -2.89
CA SER A 125 -16.81 -17.98 -4.05
C SER A 125 -16.34 -17.28 -5.32
N ILE A 126 -16.11 -18.08 -6.35
CA ILE A 126 -15.80 -17.61 -7.70
C ILE A 126 -17.10 -17.26 -8.44
N LEU A 127 -16.95 -16.52 -9.53
CA LEU A 127 -18.04 -16.26 -10.46
C LEU A 127 -18.50 -17.58 -11.10
N MET A 128 -19.79 -17.82 -11.03
CA MET A 128 -20.47 -18.94 -11.69
C MET A 128 -21.36 -18.42 -12.80
N VAL A 129 -21.38 -19.13 -13.91
CA VAL A 129 -22.29 -18.89 -15.04
C VAL A 129 -23.12 -20.16 -15.21
N GLU A 130 -24.43 -20.02 -15.11
CA GLU A 130 -25.37 -21.12 -15.26
C GLU A 130 -26.45 -20.71 -16.28
N GLY A 131 -26.99 -21.68 -17.03
CA GLY A 131 -28.06 -21.43 -17.99
C GLY A 131 -29.17 -22.46 -17.84
N TRP A 132 -30.41 -21.99 -17.75
CA TRP A 132 -31.60 -22.84 -17.76
C TRP A 132 -32.59 -22.35 -18.81
N GLY A 133 -33.09 -23.26 -19.65
CA GLY A 133 -34.00 -22.93 -20.75
C GLY A 133 -33.38 -22.04 -21.83
N VAL A 134 -32.05 -21.98 -21.90
CA VAL A 134 -31.27 -21.17 -22.85
C VAL A 134 -30.30 -22.03 -23.68
N PRO A 135 -29.85 -21.55 -24.84
CA PRO A 135 -28.92 -22.29 -25.71
C PRO A 135 -27.54 -22.55 -25.07
N ASP A 136 -27.01 -23.72 -25.40
CA ASP A 136 -25.66 -24.24 -25.12
C ASP A 136 -24.85 -23.60 -23.97
N PRO A 137 -25.28 -23.76 -22.70
CA PRO A 137 -24.57 -23.20 -21.55
C PRO A 137 -23.15 -23.79 -21.38
N VAL A 138 -22.89 -24.97 -21.95
CA VAL A 138 -21.57 -25.61 -21.89
C VAL A 138 -20.59 -24.86 -22.79
N SER A 139 -20.96 -24.57 -24.04
CA SER A 139 -20.10 -23.78 -24.93
C SER A 139 -19.86 -22.36 -24.42
N LEU A 140 -20.86 -21.72 -23.80
CA LEU A 140 -20.66 -20.43 -23.15
C LEU A 140 -19.60 -20.52 -22.04
N SER A 141 -19.67 -21.56 -21.21
CA SER A 141 -18.67 -21.75 -20.15
C SER A 141 -17.26 -22.00 -20.68
N LEU A 142 -17.12 -22.64 -21.84
CA LEU A 142 -15.82 -22.84 -22.50
C LEU A 142 -15.30 -21.52 -23.07
N ALA A 143 -16.13 -20.78 -23.82
CA ALA A 143 -15.78 -19.47 -24.39
C ALA A 143 -15.37 -18.47 -23.30
N ARG A 144 -16.08 -18.45 -22.17
CA ARG A 144 -15.71 -17.69 -20.97
C ARG A 144 -14.29 -18.01 -20.52
N ASN A 145 -13.96 -19.29 -20.35
CA ASN A 145 -12.63 -19.69 -19.86
C ASN A 145 -11.53 -19.23 -20.81
N ASP A 146 -11.74 -19.36 -22.13
CA ASP A 146 -10.79 -18.90 -23.13
C ASP A 146 -10.56 -17.37 -23.05
N ALA A 147 -11.62 -16.58 -22.89
CA ALA A 147 -11.50 -15.12 -22.77
C ALA A 147 -10.81 -14.70 -21.47
N VAL A 148 -11.16 -15.31 -20.33
CA VAL A 148 -10.53 -15.03 -19.03
C VAL A 148 -9.05 -15.44 -19.06
N GLN A 149 -8.72 -16.56 -19.72
CA GLN A 149 -7.35 -16.98 -19.92
C GLN A 149 -6.58 -15.98 -20.78
N ALA A 150 -7.15 -15.49 -21.88
CA ALA A 150 -6.52 -14.49 -22.75
C ALA A 150 -6.19 -13.19 -21.99
N VAL A 151 -7.12 -12.69 -21.16
CA VAL A 151 -6.87 -11.51 -20.31
C VAL A 151 -5.76 -11.81 -19.29
N THR A 152 -5.78 -13.00 -18.70
CA THR A 152 -4.75 -13.42 -17.73
C THR A 152 -3.38 -13.48 -18.38
N GLU A 153 -3.26 -14.05 -19.58
CA GLU A 153 -2.01 -14.15 -20.34
C GLU A 153 -1.49 -12.78 -20.77
N ALA A 154 -2.35 -11.91 -21.27
CA ALA A 154 -1.97 -10.54 -21.62
C ALA A 154 -1.43 -9.77 -20.41
N ASN A 155 -2.03 -9.98 -19.24
CA ASN A 155 -1.63 -9.32 -18.00
C ASN A 155 -0.40 -9.95 -17.33
N MET A 156 -0.02 -11.19 -17.65
CA MET A 156 1.21 -11.81 -17.12
C MET A 156 2.48 -11.07 -17.54
N HIS A 157 2.44 -10.29 -18.62
CA HIS A 157 3.54 -9.43 -19.05
C HIS A 157 3.60 -8.08 -18.33
N LEU A 158 2.49 -7.70 -17.69
CA LEU A 158 2.43 -6.58 -16.75
C LEU A 158 2.93 -7.10 -15.39
N GLU A 159 3.42 -6.20 -14.52
CA GLU A 159 4.18 -6.58 -13.31
C GLU A 159 3.60 -7.79 -12.53
N PRO A 160 4.42 -8.70 -11.99
CA PRO A 160 3.95 -9.88 -11.28
C PRO A 160 2.99 -9.47 -10.14
N GLY A 161 1.73 -9.92 -10.23
CA GLY A 161 0.69 -9.62 -9.23
C GLY A 161 -0.38 -8.62 -9.69
N ARG A 162 -0.23 -7.98 -10.85
CA ARG A 162 -1.00 -6.76 -11.10
C ARG A 162 -2.47 -6.93 -11.49
N LEU A 163 -2.91 -7.94 -12.22
CA LEU A 163 -4.31 -7.94 -12.70
C LEU A 163 -4.89 -9.35 -12.94
N ARG A 164 -5.68 -9.83 -11.99
CA ARG A 164 -6.71 -10.86 -12.24
C ARG A 164 -7.99 -10.18 -12.72
N VAL A 165 -8.75 -10.86 -13.59
CA VAL A 165 -10.05 -10.37 -14.07
C VAL A 165 -10.97 -10.17 -12.86
N THR A 166 -11.50 -8.95 -12.70
CA THR A 166 -12.44 -8.66 -11.61
C THR A 166 -13.81 -9.28 -11.89
N PRO A 167 -14.62 -9.56 -10.86
CA PRO A 167 -15.98 -10.07 -11.02
C PRO A 167 -16.86 -9.22 -11.95
N THR A 168 -16.72 -7.89 -11.90
CA THR A 168 -17.45 -6.97 -12.78
C THR A 168 -16.98 -7.04 -14.23
N ALA A 169 -15.66 -7.16 -14.46
CA ALA A 169 -15.11 -7.35 -15.79
C ALA A 169 -15.55 -8.67 -16.41
N GLU A 170 -15.45 -9.75 -15.64
CA GLU A 170 -15.85 -11.08 -16.09
C GLU A 170 -17.35 -11.16 -16.36
N ALA A 171 -18.18 -10.56 -15.50
CA ALA A 171 -19.62 -10.48 -15.75
C ALA A 171 -19.96 -9.70 -17.03
N LEU A 172 -19.24 -8.61 -17.32
CA LEU A 172 -19.42 -7.85 -18.56
C LEU A 172 -18.97 -8.64 -19.80
N ILE A 173 -17.82 -9.32 -19.73
CA ILE A 173 -17.33 -10.22 -20.79
C ILE A 173 -18.37 -11.30 -21.12
N VAL A 174 -18.88 -11.99 -20.10
CA VAL A 174 -19.89 -13.05 -20.29
C VAL A 174 -21.20 -12.47 -20.82
N SER A 175 -21.60 -11.29 -20.36
CA SER A 175 -22.83 -10.63 -20.86
C SER A 175 -22.72 -10.28 -22.35
N GLU A 176 -21.58 -9.74 -22.80
CA GLU A 176 -21.31 -9.46 -24.21
C GLU A 176 -21.33 -10.74 -25.05
N MET A 177 -20.70 -11.83 -24.59
CA MET A 177 -20.77 -13.14 -25.27
C MET A 177 -22.20 -13.64 -25.45
N VAL A 178 -23.05 -13.51 -24.42
CA VAL A 178 -24.45 -13.95 -24.49
C VAL A 178 -25.27 -13.09 -25.47
N VAL A 179 -24.98 -11.78 -25.56
CA VAL A 179 -25.62 -10.87 -26.52
C VAL A 179 -25.20 -11.21 -27.96
N ASP A 180 -23.92 -11.49 -28.19
CA ASP A 180 -23.41 -11.89 -29.50
C ASP A 180 -23.95 -13.24 -29.97
N GLY A 181 -24.32 -14.11 -29.01
CA GLY A 181 -24.98 -15.39 -29.26
C GLY A 181 -24.03 -16.49 -29.71
N GLU A 182 -24.59 -17.55 -30.31
CA GLU A 182 -23.81 -18.69 -30.77
C GLU A 182 -23.14 -18.45 -32.15
N PRO A 183 -21.87 -18.88 -32.35
CA PRO A 183 -21.00 -19.50 -31.36
C PRO A 183 -20.48 -18.46 -30.36
N PHE A 184 -20.59 -18.76 -29.06
CA PHE A 184 -20.07 -17.88 -28.02
C PHE A 184 -18.57 -17.67 -28.23
N ALA A 185 -18.18 -16.42 -28.43
CA ALA A 185 -16.80 -16.03 -28.65
C ALA A 185 -16.59 -14.61 -28.12
N MET A 186 -15.33 -14.29 -27.84
CA MET A 186 -14.92 -12.95 -27.45
C MET A 186 -13.58 -12.68 -28.10
N ASP A 187 -13.47 -11.53 -28.75
CA ASP A 187 -12.18 -11.04 -29.24
C ASP A 187 -11.24 -10.82 -28.04
N PRO A 188 -10.02 -11.41 -28.01
CA PRO A 188 -9.09 -11.23 -26.91
C PRO A 188 -8.77 -9.76 -26.60
N ASP A 189 -8.62 -8.93 -27.63
CA ASP A 189 -8.33 -7.51 -27.44
C ASP A 189 -9.50 -6.78 -26.78
N ARG A 190 -10.74 -7.14 -27.16
CA ARG A 190 -11.96 -6.65 -26.49
C ARG A 190 -12.05 -7.09 -25.04
N ALA A 191 -11.75 -8.36 -24.73
CA ALA A 191 -11.73 -8.85 -23.35
C ALA A 191 -10.73 -8.08 -22.47
N ILE A 192 -9.55 -7.77 -23.03
CA ILE A 192 -8.51 -6.98 -22.38
C ILE A 192 -8.96 -5.53 -22.19
N GLU A 193 -9.63 -4.94 -23.18
CA GLU A 193 -10.21 -3.59 -23.07
C GLU A 193 -11.22 -3.53 -21.91
N ILE A 194 -12.15 -4.48 -21.84
CA ILE A 194 -13.15 -4.58 -20.76
C ILE A 194 -12.48 -4.69 -19.39
N ALA A 195 -11.46 -5.54 -19.27
CA ALA A 195 -10.74 -5.74 -18.02
C ALA A 195 -10.01 -4.47 -17.53
N ASN A 196 -9.68 -3.56 -18.44
CA ASN A 196 -8.97 -2.31 -18.13
C ASN A 196 -9.90 -1.09 -17.95
N LEU A 197 -11.22 -1.26 -18.06
CA LEU A 197 -12.17 -0.18 -17.81
C LEU A 197 -12.06 0.34 -16.35
N PRO A 198 -12.34 1.63 -16.09
CA PRO A 198 -12.42 2.16 -14.74
C PRO A 198 -13.39 1.34 -13.87
N GLY A 199 -12.95 0.92 -12.68
CA GLY A 199 -13.71 0.04 -11.77
C GLY A 199 -13.49 -1.46 -12.00
N ASN A 200 -12.93 -1.87 -13.14
CA ASN A 200 -12.60 -3.28 -13.44
C ASN A 200 -11.15 -3.65 -13.10
N VAL A 201 -10.33 -2.67 -12.74
CA VAL A 201 -8.94 -2.84 -12.29
C VAL A 201 -8.95 -3.17 -10.79
N ALA A 202 -8.60 -4.41 -10.44
CA ALA A 202 -8.43 -4.82 -9.04
C ALA A 202 -7.16 -4.20 -8.43
N PRO A 203 -7.21 -3.74 -7.16
CA PRO A 203 -6.00 -3.52 -6.37
C PRO A 203 -5.20 -4.83 -6.21
N GLU A 204 -3.88 -4.72 -5.99
CA GLU A 204 -2.95 -5.85 -5.84
C GLU A 204 -3.38 -6.84 -4.73
N ASP A 205 -4.13 -6.37 -3.73
CA ASP A 205 -4.63 -7.15 -2.59
C ASP A 205 -6.12 -7.53 -2.66
N TYR A 206 -6.78 -7.40 -3.82
CA TYR A 206 -8.25 -7.55 -3.95
C TYR A 206 -8.80 -8.86 -3.38
N TYR A 207 -8.14 -10.00 -3.65
CA TYR A 207 -8.60 -11.30 -3.15
C TYR A 207 -8.22 -11.55 -1.69
N SER A 208 -7.09 -11.02 -1.23
CA SER A 208 -6.72 -11.05 0.20
C SER A 208 -7.75 -10.27 1.03
N LEU A 209 -8.26 -9.16 0.50
CA LEU A 209 -9.34 -8.39 1.13
C LEU A 209 -10.68 -9.13 1.15
N LEU A 210 -10.98 -9.94 0.13
CA LEU A 210 -12.20 -10.75 0.09
C LEU A 210 -12.17 -11.90 1.10
N ASP A 211 -11.02 -12.59 1.23
CA ASP A 211 -10.84 -13.68 2.21
C ASP A 211 -10.85 -13.17 3.67
N ASP A 212 -10.27 -12.00 3.94
CA ASP A 212 -10.28 -11.39 5.28
C ASP A 212 -11.57 -10.60 5.57
N SER A 213 -12.42 -10.36 4.56
CA SER A 213 -13.73 -9.75 4.73
C SER A 213 -14.75 -10.77 5.22
N GLU A 214 -14.58 -11.25 6.46
CA GLU A 214 -15.74 -11.76 7.20
C GLU A 214 -16.81 -10.65 7.18
N PRO A 215 -18.03 -10.94 6.67
CA PRO A 215 -19.09 -9.94 6.62
C PRO A 215 -19.24 -9.39 8.02
N THR A 216 -19.14 -8.06 8.15
CA THR A 216 -19.08 -7.39 9.45
C THR A 216 -20.25 -7.87 10.31
N THR A 217 -19.95 -8.83 11.19
CA THR A 217 -20.94 -9.35 12.12
C THR A 217 -21.47 -8.16 12.94
N PRO A 218 -22.69 -8.23 13.47
CA PRO A 218 -23.18 -7.20 14.38
C PRO A 218 -22.17 -6.88 15.50
N GLY A 219 -21.35 -7.87 15.91
CA GLY A 219 -20.23 -7.70 16.83
C GLY A 219 -19.09 -6.84 16.29
N SER A 220 -18.63 -7.03 15.05
CA SER A 220 -17.52 -6.22 14.52
C SER A 220 -17.93 -4.77 14.26
N ARG A 221 -19.20 -4.50 13.90
CA ARG A 221 -19.73 -3.12 13.84
C ARG A 221 -19.69 -2.44 15.21
N ALA A 222 -20.03 -3.16 16.28
CA ALA A 222 -19.93 -2.65 17.64
C ALA A 222 -18.47 -2.38 18.05
N VAL A 223 -17.52 -3.22 17.63
CA VAL A 223 -16.08 -3.02 17.87
C VAL A 223 -15.57 -1.78 17.15
N ILE A 224 -15.89 -1.60 15.86
CA ILE A 224 -15.49 -0.42 15.08
C ILE A 224 -16.08 0.85 15.70
N ALA A 225 -17.37 0.85 16.03
CA ALA A 225 -18.02 1.99 16.70
C ALA A 225 -17.35 2.33 18.04
N THR A 226 -16.99 1.30 18.83
CA THR A 226 -16.28 1.48 20.09
C THR A 226 -14.88 2.03 19.87
N ALA A 227 -14.13 1.52 18.90
CA ALA A 227 -12.78 1.99 18.57
C ALA A 227 -12.78 3.45 18.11
N VAL A 228 -13.72 3.83 17.24
CA VAL A 228 -13.91 5.22 16.80
C VAL A 228 -14.31 6.12 17.98
N GLY A 229 -15.22 5.65 18.84
CA GLY A 229 -15.64 6.36 20.05
C GLY A 229 -14.47 6.62 21.02
N VAL A 230 -13.67 5.58 21.30
CA VAL A 230 -12.48 5.67 22.16
C VAL A 230 -11.42 6.56 21.52
N GLY A 231 -11.14 6.43 20.22
CA GLY A 231 -10.20 7.28 19.50
C GLY A 231 -10.58 8.76 19.58
N THR A 232 -11.87 9.07 19.38
CA THR A 232 -12.41 10.43 19.49
C THR A 232 -12.28 10.96 20.92
N LEU A 233 -12.58 10.13 21.93
CA LEU A 233 -12.41 10.47 23.34
C LEU A 233 -10.94 10.79 23.68
N LEU A 234 -10.00 9.95 23.24
CA LEU A 234 -8.57 10.11 23.50
C LEU A 234 -8.01 11.38 22.82
N VAL A 235 -8.40 11.66 21.58
CA VAL A 235 -8.03 12.90 20.88
C VAL A 235 -8.60 14.13 21.62
N GLY A 236 -9.87 14.08 22.03
CA GLY A 236 -10.50 15.12 22.83
C GLY A 236 -9.78 15.34 24.17
N LEU A 237 -9.41 14.28 24.87
CA LEU A 237 -8.66 14.32 26.12
C LEU A 237 -7.25 14.90 25.90
N ARG A 238 -6.55 14.50 24.84
CA ARG A 238 -5.22 15.04 24.51
C ARG A 238 -5.27 16.52 24.19
N LEU A 239 -6.27 16.97 23.44
CA LEU A 239 -6.52 18.39 23.16
C LEU A 239 -6.81 19.17 24.44
N LEU A 240 -7.66 18.62 25.32
CA LEU A 240 -7.97 19.21 26.62
C LEU A 240 -6.71 19.36 27.48
N LEU A 241 -5.90 18.32 27.58
CA LEU A 241 -4.62 18.33 28.30
C LEU A 241 -3.62 19.31 27.68
N TRP A 242 -3.55 19.42 26.35
CA TRP A 242 -2.66 20.35 25.65
C TRP A 242 -3.05 21.83 25.82
N VAL A 243 -4.35 22.11 26.02
CA VAL A 243 -4.86 23.46 26.28
C VAL A 243 -4.74 23.83 27.77
N THR A 244 -4.86 22.85 28.67
CA THR A 244 -4.83 23.08 30.13
C THR A 244 -3.44 22.94 30.75
N ALA A 245 -2.51 22.24 30.11
CA ALA A 245 -1.14 22.12 30.59
C ALA A 245 -0.43 23.49 30.54
N PRO A 246 0.20 23.94 31.64
CA PRO A 246 0.99 25.15 31.64
C PRO A 246 2.18 24.95 30.69
N ARG A 247 2.09 25.55 29.49
CA ARG A 247 3.18 25.57 28.52
C ARG A 247 4.37 26.29 29.15
N ARG A 248 5.27 25.52 29.77
CA ARG A 248 6.63 25.95 30.05
C ARG A 248 7.27 26.18 28.69
N ARG A 249 7.19 27.43 28.20
CA ARG A 249 7.99 27.88 27.07
C ARG A 249 9.43 27.85 27.54
N GLY A 250 10.07 26.69 27.36
CA GLY A 250 11.52 26.62 27.35
C GLY A 250 12.03 27.60 26.30
N PRO A 251 13.22 28.21 26.53
CA PRO A 251 13.84 29.06 25.52
C PRO A 251 13.87 28.30 24.20
N ARG A 252 13.30 28.92 23.17
CA ARG A 252 13.27 28.36 21.82
C ARG A 252 14.73 28.20 21.40
N ALA A 253 15.23 26.96 21.36
CA ALA A 253 16.59 26.68 20.94
C ALA A 253 16.81 27.34 19.56
N PRO A 254 17.92 28.06 19.36
CA PRO A 254 18.23 28.64 18.06
C PRO A 254 18.18 27.54 16.99
N ALA A 255 17.60 27.84 15.84
CA ALA A 255 17.52 26.89 14.74
C ALA A 255 18.95 26.45 14.37
N ALA A 256 19.23 25.15 14.48
CA ALA A 256 20.52 24.58 14.11
C ALA A 256 20.84 24.97 12.65
N THR A 257 22.02 25.54 12.45
CA THR A 257 22.56 25.83 11.12
C THR A 257 23.31 24.61 10.64
N TRP A 258 22.79 23.94 9.61
CA TRP A 258 23.45 22.82 8.96
C TRP A 258 24.50 23.32 7.97
N ALA A 259 25.70 22.73 7.99
CA ALA A 259 26.68 22.91 6.93
C ALA A 259 26.50 21.79 5.89
N VAL A 260 26.72 22.10 4.61
CA VAL A 260 26.75 21.06 3.56
C VAL A 260 27.97 20.19 3.78
N THR A 261 27.79 18.87 3.74
CA THR A 261 28.89 17.92 3.81
C THR A 261 29.70 18.01 2.52
N ASP A 262 31.00 18.25 2.64
CA ASP A 262 31.91 18.32 1.51
C ASP A 262 32.19 16.90 0.99
N LEU A 263 31.54 16.54 -0.11
CA LEU A 263 31.61 15.22 -0.71
C LEU A 263 31.94 15.34 -2.19
N ASP A 264 32.96 14.60 -2.62
CA ASP A 264 33.28 14.44 -4.03
C ASP A 264 32.61 13.17 -4.58
N LEU A 265 31.79 13.35 -5.62
CA LEU A 265 31.04 12.24 -6.22
C LEU A 265 31.97 11.18 -6.82
N ALA A 266 33.06 11.58 -7.49
CA ALA A 266 33.97 10.64 -8.13
C ALA A 266 34.71 9.79 -7.09
N ASP A 267 35.19 10.39 -6.00
CA ASP A 267 35.80 9.66 -4.89
C ASP A 267 34.79 8.72 -4.20
N LEU A 268 33.55 9.15 -3.97
CA LEU A 268 32.52 8.30 -3.38
C LEU A 268 32.19 7.09 -4.27
N VAL A 269 32.04 7.29 -5.59
CA VAL A 269 31.82 6.20 -6.54
C VAL A 269 33.01 5.24 -6.53
N ALA A 270 34.23 5.76 -6.63
CA ALA A 270 35.43 4.93 -6.62
C ALA A 270 35.61 4.15 -5.30
N ARG A 271 35.23 4.74 -4.15
CA ARG A 271 35.20 4.04 -2.85
C ARG A 271 34.15 2.94 -2.84
N ALA A 272 32.93 3.22 -3.31
CA ALA A 272 31.86 2.25 -3.38
C ALA A 272 32.24 1.06 -4.28
N GLU A 273 32.78 1.29 -5.48
CA GLU A 273 33.26 0.23 -6.38
C GLU A 273 34.34 -0.65 -5.72
N ARG A 274 35.31 -0.03 -5.02
CA ARG A 274 36.35 -0.79 -4.31
C ARG A 274 35.76 -1.65 -3.20
N GLU A 275 34.81 -1.14 -2.42
CA GLU A 275 34.16 -1.90 -1.36
C GLU A 275 33.26 -3.02 -1.91
N THR A 276 32.51 -2.78 -2.98
CA THR A 276 31.71 -3.82 -3.64
C THR A 276 32.59 -4.91 -4.26
N THR A 277 33.72 -4.54 -4.87
CA THR A 277 34.71 -5.50 -5.37
C THR A 277 35.30 -6.35 -4.24
N ARG A 278 35.63 -5.73 -3.10
CA ARG A 278 36.09 -6.45 -1.91
C ARG A 278 35.02 -7.41 -1.39
N LEU A 279 33.76 -6.96 -1.30
CA LEU A 279 32.62 -7.79 -0.92
C LEU A 279 32.49 -9.01 -1.84
N SER A 280 32.55 -8.82 -3.16
CA SER A 280 32.49 -9.92 -4.13
C SER A 280 33.59 -10.96 -3.90
N HIS A 281 34.81 -10.51 -3.62
CA HIS A 281 35.93 -11.40 -3.36
C HIS A 281 35.82 -12.12 -1.99
N ASP A 282 35.31 -11.43 -0.97
CA ASP A 282 35.04 -12.01 0.34
C ASP A 282 33.90 -13.05 0.25
N LEU A 283 32.85 -12.78 -0.53
CA LEU A 283 31.73 -13.69 -0.83
C LEU A 283 32.19 -14.97 -1.53
N ALA A 284 33.08 -14.87 -2.52
CA ALA A 284 33.60 -16.02 -3.26
C ALA A 284 34.37 -17.02 -2.37
N LYS A 285 34.82 -16.59 -1.18
CA LYS A 285 35.53 -17.42 -0.20
C LYS A 285 34.66 -17.88 0.96
N ALA A 286 33.46 -17.31 1.10
CA ALA A 286 32.58 -17.60 2.22
C ALA A 286 31.91 -18.98 2.03
N PRO A 287 31.75 -19.77 3.11
CA PRO A 287 30.96 -20.98 3.03
C PRO A 287 29.49 -20.64 2.71
N PRO A 288 28.77 -21.50 1.97
CA PRO A 288 27.36 -21.28 1.70
C PRO A 288 26.56 -21.29 3.00
N GLY A 289 25.60 -20.39 3.12
CA GLY A 289 24.75 -20.23 4.30
C GLY A 289 24.05 -18.87 4.36
N PRO A 290 23.23 -18.63 5.39
CA PRO A 290 22.33 -17.46 5.45
C PRO A 290 23.07 -16.12 5.45
N TYR A 291 24.27 -16.05 6.04
CA TYR A 291 25.09 -14.84 6.02
C TYR A 291 25.65 -14.54 4.62
N ALA A 292 26.06 -15.58 3.88
CA ALA A 292 26.55 -15.44 2.51
C ALA A 292 25.41 -15.05 1.55
N GLU A 293 24.22 -15.63 1.72
CA GLU A 293 23.02 -15.26 0.96
C GLU A 293 22.62 -13.81 1.20
N THR A 294 22.58 -13.38 2.46
CA THR A 294 22.27 -11.98 2.82
C THR A 294 23.31 -11.02 2.26
N ALA A 295 24.60 -11.35 2.37
CA ALA A 295 25.69 -10.57 1.82
C ALA A 295 25.64 -10.49 0.27
N ALA A 296 25.21 -11.55 -0.41
CA ALA A 296 24.98 -11.53 -1.85
C ALA A 296 23.83 -10.57 -2.23
N GLY A 297 22.74 -10.53 -1.46
CA GLY A 297 21.68 -9.54 -1.63
C GLY A 297 22.17 -8.09 -1.52
N TYR A 298 23.02 -7.82 -0.52
CA TYR A 298 23.71 -6.53 -0.38
C TYR A 298 24.61 -6.20 -1.58
N GLN A 299 25.39 -7.17 -2.07
CA GLN A 299 26.23 -6.99 -3.25
C GLN A 299 25.39 -6.63 -4.48
N SER A 300 24.34 -7.41 -4.78
CA SER A 300 23.48 -7.16 -5.95
C SER A 300 22.81 -5.78 -5.90
N ALA A 301 22.36 -5.35 -4.72
CA ALA A 301 21.83 -4.01 -4.52
C ALA A 301 22.89 -2.92 -4.76
N ALA A 302 24.12 -3.10 -4.23
CA ALA A 302 25.21 -2.15 -4.44
C ALA A 302 25.58 -2.03 -5.93
N ASP A 303 25.74 -3.15 -6.61
CA ASP A 303 26.04 -3.21 -8.06
C ASP A 303 24.94 -2.54 -8.89
N SER A 304 23.67 -2.77 -8.55
CA SER A 304 22.57 -2.08 -9.23
C SER A 304 22.61 -0.58 -9.06
N VAL A 305 22.95 -0.08 -7.86
CA VAL A 305 23.05 1.36 -7.62
C VAL A 305 24.23 1.94 -8.39
N LEU A 306 25.38 1.25 -8.39
CA LEU A 306 26.58 1.65 -9.16
C LEU A 306 26.34 1.71 -10.67
N ARG A 307 25.57 0.76 -11.25
CA ARG A 307 25.19 0.82 -12.67
C ARG A 307 24.44 2.11 -13.03
N GLY A 308 23.62 2.63 -12.10
CA GLY A 308 22.94 3.92 -12.27
C GLY A 308 23.85 5.15 -12.22
N LEU A 309 25.12 4.99 -11.80
CA LEU A 309 26.11 6.05 -11.63
C LEU A 309 27.15 6.12 -12.76
N MET A 310 27.04 5.29 -13.80
CA MET A 310 28.02 5.19 -14.90
C MET A 310 28.25 6.50 -15.68
N THR A 311 27.34 7.46 -15.59
CA THR A 311 27.53 8.81 -16.15
C THR A 311 27.51 9.83 -15.01
N PRO A 312 28.69 10.23 -14.48
CA PRO A 312 28.78 11.22 -13.43
C PRO A 312 28.16 12.54 -13.87
N ALA A 313 27.32 13.12 -13.01
CA ALA A 313 26.78 14.44 -13.21
C ALA A 313 27.83 15.49 -12.86
N GLU A 314 27.81 16.60 -13.58
CA GLU A 314 28.63 17.76 -13.25
C GLU A 314 28.27 18.34 -11.88
N PRO A 315 29.26 18.81 -11.09
CA PRO A 315 29.02 19.52 -9.84
C PRO A 315 28.02 20.68 -10.00
N GLY A 316 27.06 20.77 -9.09
CA GLY A 316 25.99 21.78 -9.14
C GLY A 316 24.82 21.46 -10.07
N GLY A 317 24.91 20.39 -10.86
CA GLY A 317 23.80 19.91 -11.69
C GLY A 317 22.64 19.33 -10.88
N ARG A 318 21.42 19.33 -11.45
CA ARG A 318 20.22 18.77 -10.80
C ARG A 318 20.39 17.30 -10.38
N ARG A 319 21.13 16.51 -11.15
CA ARG A 319 21.38 15.07 -10.90
C ARG A 319 22.53 14.82 -9.91
N TYR A 320 23.37 15.82 -9.65
CA TYR A 320 24.56 15.65 -8.81
C TYR A 320 24.20 15.23 -7.39
N GLY A 321 23.25 15.93 -6.78
CA GLY A 321 22.80 15.58 -5.43
C GLY A 321 22.18 14.17 -5.36
N SER A 322 21.40 13.75 -6.36
CA SER A 322 20.82 12.40 -6.36
C SER A 322 21.91 11.33 -6.50
N GLN A 323 22.90 11.56 -7.36
CA GLN A 323 24.01 10.64 -7.53
C GLN A 323 24.93 10.56 -6.30
N LEU A 324 25.14 11.67 -5.58
CA LEU A 324 25.83 11.65 -4.29
C LEU A 324 25.12 10.74 -3.27
N ARG A 325 23.79 10.83 -3.19
CA ARG A 325 22.99 9.98 -2.29
C ARG A 325 23.13 8.51 -2.66
N ASP A 326 23.05 8.21 -3.95
CA ASP A 326 23.17 6.87 -4.49
C ASP A 326 24.59 6.31 -4.28
N ALA A 327 25.64 7.12 -4.45
CA ALA A 327 27.02 6.72 -4.19
C ALA A 327 27.25 6.38 -2.70
N VAL A 328 26.73 7.21 -1.78
CA VAL A 328 26.72 6.88 -0.34
C VAL A 328 25.96 5.59 -0.10
N GLY A 329 24.83 5.40 -0.76
CA GLY A 329 24.01 4.20 -0.67
C GLY A 329 24.74 2.93 -1.08
N ALA A 330 25.39 2.95 -2.24
CA ALA A 330 26.21 1.83 -2.73
C ALA A 330 27.36 1.49 -1.77
N LEU A 331 28.04 2.50 -1.23
CA LEU A 331 29.11 2.30 -0.26
C LEU A 331 28.59 1.63 1.02
N VAL A 332 27.46 2.08 1.55
CA VAL A 332 26.87 1.53 2.79
C VAL A 332 26.35 0.11 2.57
N LEU A 333 25.76 -0.20 1.40
CA LEU A 333 25.37 -1.56 1.01
C LEU A 333 26.57 -2.50 1.02
N ALA A 334 27.67 -2.10 0.39
CA ALA A 334 28.89 -2.90 0.36
C ALA A 334 29.45 -3.13 1.78
N GLN A 335 29.47 -2.10 2.62
CA GLN A 335 29.90 -2.22 4.02
C GLN A 335 28.99 -3.16 4.83
N ALA A 336 27.68 -3.08 4.64
CA ALA A 336 26.71 -3.94 5.30
C ALA A 336 26.91 -5.41 4.90
N GLY A 337 27.05 -5.70 3.60
CA GLY A 337 27.32 -7.05 3.11
C GLY A 337 28.61 -7.64 3.68
N ARG A 338 29.69 -6.85 3.76
CA ARG A 338 30.96 -7.31 4.36
C ARG A 338 30.82 -7.55 5.86
N ALA A 339 30.06 -6.71 6.55
CA ALA A 339 29.80 -6.89 7.97
C ALA A 339 28.98 -8.15 8.24
N GLU A 340 28.01 -8.50 7.38
CA GLU A 340 27.24 -9.74 7.47
C GLU A 340 28.12 -10.99 7.32
N LEU A 341 29.02 -11.02 6.33
CA LEU A 341 30.00 -12.10 6.19
C LEU A 341 30.86 -12.27 7.44
N GLY A 342 31.27 -11.14 8.02
CA GLY A 342 32.09 -11.12 9.23
C GLY A 342 31.39 -11.68 10.47
N ARG A 343 30.06 -11.92 10.46
CA ARG A 343 29.33 -12.51 11.60
C ARG A 343 29.48 -14.02 11.67
N HIS A 344 29.76 -14.67 10.54
CA HIS A 344 29.89 -16.13 10.50
C HIS A 344 31.00 -16.61 11.44
N GLY A 345 30.65 -17.51 12.38
CA GLY A 345 31.61 -18.13 13.31
C GLY A 345 32.11 -17.23 14.46
N ARG A 346 31.56 -16.02 14.62
CA ARG A 346 31.93 -15.15 15.76
C ARG A 346 31.15 -15.53 17.02
N LYS A 347 31.89 -15.66 18.13
CA LYS A 347 31.31 -15.91 19.46
C LYS A 347 30.52 -14.70 19.99
N ASP A 348 31.01 -13.50 19.69
CA ASP A 348 30.37 -12.23 20.03
C ASP A 348 29.84 -11.59 18.75
N ASP A 349 28.64 -12.02 18.32
CA ASP A 349 27.96 -11.45 17.15
C ASP A 349 27.42 -10.05 17.51
N PRO A 350 27.93 -8.97 16.88
CA PRO A 350 27.44 -7.61 17.12
C PRO A 350 26.04 -7.37 16.54
N GLY A 351 25.42 -8.39 15.92
CA GLY A 351 24.15 -8.29 15.22
C GLY A 351 24.27 -7.62 13.85
N PRO A 352 23.12 -7.42 13.18
CA PRO A 352 23.04 -6.80 11.86
C PRO A 352 23.80 -5.47 11.79
N TYR A 353 24.39 -5.17 10.64
CA TYR A 353 25.05 -3.88 10.44
C TYR A 353 24.06 -2.73 10.37
N ARG A 354 24.06 -1.89 11.41
CA ARG A 354 23.29 -0.64 11.44
C ARG A 354 24.25 0.55 11.38
N PRO A 355 24.24 1.35 10.29
CA PRO A 355 25.05 2.55 10.22
C PRO A 355 24.52 3.63 11.18
N CYS A 356 25.33 4.66 11.44
CA CYS A 356 24.88 5.85 12.14
C CYS A 356 23.77 6.55 11.34
N PHE A 357 22.61 6.75 11.97
CA PHE A 357 21.46 7.38 11.33
C PHE A 357 21.72 8.83 10.91
N PHE A 358 22.54 9.59 11.64
CA PHE A 358 22.78 11.00 11.31
C PHE A 358 23.70 11.16 10.09
N ASP A 359 24.74 10.34 10.02
CA ASP A 359 25.64 10.25 8.86
C ASP A 359 26.09 8.80 8.71
N PRO A 360 25.61 8.07 7.69
CA PRO A 360 25.98 6.67 7.50
C PRO A 360 27.47 6.46 7.17
N LEU A 361 28.20 7.50 6.76
CA LEU A 361 29.64 7.45 6.53
C LEU A 361 30.45 7.37 7.85
N HIS A 362 29.84 7.62 9.00
CA HIS A 362 30.46 7.37 10.31
C HIS A 362 30.58 5.87 10.66
N GLY A 363 30.02 4.98 9.84
CA GLY A 363 30.07 3.54 10.05
C GLY A 363 29.06 3.04 11.07
N ARG A 364 29.35 1.90 11.70
CA ARG A 364 28.44 1.18 12.61
C ARG A 364 28.04 2.03 13.83
N ALA A 365 26.75 2.03 14.14
CA ALA A 365 26.22 2.62 15.36
C ALA A 365 26.65 1.83 16.60
N THR A 366 26.78 2.54 17.72
CA THR A 366 27.21 1.96 19.01
C THR A 366 26.18 2.14 20.13
N GLY A 367 25.05 2.79 19.83
CA GLY A 367 23.90 2.96 20.71
C GLY A 367 22.72 3.59 19.98
N THR A 368 21.66 3.89 20.71
CA THR A 368 20.46 4.56 20.20
C THR A 368 20.26 5.91 20.88
N VAL A 369 19.65 6.87 20.17
CA VAL A 369 19.25 8.19 20.71
C VAL A 369 17.97 8.68 20.06
N ASP A 370 17.24 9.56 20.75
CA ASP A 370 16.08 10.26 20.18
C ASP A 370 16.47 11.30 19.14
N VAL A 371 15.75 11.34 18.02
CA VAL A 371 16.00 12.35 16.98
C VAL A 371 15.56 13.75 17.47
N PRO A 372 16.47 14.74 17.53
CA PRO A 372 16.11 16.08 17.96
C PRO A 372 14.95 16.68 17.15
N GLY A 373 13.87 17.06 17.84
CA GLY A 373 12.71 17.72 17.23
C GLY A 373 11.74 16.81 16.46
N ARG A 374 11.90 15.48 16.50
CA ARG A 374 11.04 14.50 15.80
C ARG A 374 10.28 13.51 16.69
N GLY A 375 9.97 13.89 17.94
CA GLY A 375 9.23 13.03 18.87
C GLY A 375 10.06 11.86 19.37
N ASP A 376 9.39 10.81 19.88
CA ASP A 376 9.99 9.61 20.47
C ASP A 376 10.52 8.62 19.40
N LEU A 377 11.21 9.13 18.37
CA LEU A 377 11.87 8.30 17.36
C LEU A 377 13.30 8.01 17.80
N GLU A 378 13.51 6.80 18.32
CA GLU A 378 14.84 6.28 18.61
C GLU A 378 15.54 5.81 17.34
N VAL A 379 16.79 6.23 17.15
CA VAL A 379 17.61 5.86 15.98
C VAL A 379 19.00 5.41 16.40
N PRO A 380 19.63 4.47 15.66
CA PRO A 380 20.99 4.07 15.94
C PRO A 380 21.98 5.19 15.58
N ALA A 381 22.95 5.46 16.45
CA ALA A 381 23.95 6.51 16.25
C ALA A 381 25.36 6.03 16.61
N CYS A 382 26.37 6.59 15.94
CA CYS A 382 27.75 6.45 16.37
C CYS A 382 27.95 7.21 17.69
N ARG A 383 29.00 6.84 18.45
CA ARG A 383 29.29 7.43 19.76
C ARG A 383 29.40 8.97 19.73
N PRO A 384 30.06 9.61 18.75
CA PRO A 384 30.07 11.06 18.63
C PRO A 384 28.69 11.70 18.47
N CYS A 385 27.87 11.19 17.54
CA CYS A 385 26.54 11.75 17.30
C CYS A 385 25.60 11.52 18.49
N ALA A 386 25.66 10.35 19.11
CA ALA A 386 24.92 10.05 20.32
C ALA A 386 25.30 11.03 21.46
N ALA A 387 26.60 11.29 21.64
CA ALA A 387 27.09 12.26 22.61
C ALA A 387 26.67 13.70 22.28
N SER A 388 26.61 14.09 21.00
CA SER A 388 26.11 15.41 20.62
C SER A 388 24.63 15.57 21.00
N VAL A 389 23.80 14.58 20.65
CA VAL A 389 22.36 14.58 20.95
C VAL A 389 22.10 14.61 22.46
N SER A 390 22.77 13.76 23.23
CA SER A 390 22.58 13.70 24.69
C SER A 390 22.99 14.99 25.40
N ASN A 391 23.93 15.75 24.83
CA ASN A 391 24.33 17.06 25.33
C ASN A 391 23.49 18.23 24.75
N GLY A 392 22.37 17.94 24.07
CA GLY A 392 21.52 18.94 23.45
C GLY A 392 22.18 19.71 22.30
N ARG A 393 23.25 19.15 21.71
CA ARG A 393 23.95 19.72 20.56
C ARG A 393 23.44 19.08 19.26
N THR A 394 23.68 19.77 18.15
CA THR A 394 23.35 19.24 16.83
C THR A 394 24.32 18.10 16.49
N PRO A 395 23.83 16.89 16.12
CA PRO A 395 24.71 15.81 15.66
C PRO A 395 25.35 16.19 14.33
N ASP A 396 26.51 15.64 14.05
CA ASP A 396 27.14 15.77 12.73
C ASP A 396 26.35 14.88 11.76
N ALA A 397 25.63 15.52 10.83
CA ALA A 397 24.67 14.85 9.97
C ALA A 397 25.06 15.02 8.50
N LEU A 398 24.75 14.01 7.71
CA LEU A 398 24.95 14.03 6.27
C LEU A 398 23.95 15.00 5.63
N VAL A 399 24.48 16.04 4.99
CA VAL A 399 23.72 17.16 4.44
C VAL A 399 24.15 17.38 2.98
N PHE A 400 23.21 17.19 2.05
CA PHE A 400 23.47 17.39 0.63
C PHE A 400 23.16 18.84 0.19
N ALA A 401 23.94 19.36 -0.76
CA ALA A 401 23.63 20.61 -1.43
C ALA A 401 22.37 20.48 -2.28
N PHE A 402 21.49 21.48 -2.21
CA PHE A 402 20.30 21.58 -3.05
C PHE A 402 20.32 22.89 -3.84
N PRO A 403 20.38 22.86 -5.19
CA PRO A 403 20.35 24.08 -6.00
C PRO A 403 19.07 24.90 -5.79
N SER A 404 17.95 24.26 -5.45
CA SER A 404 16.64 24.88 -5.37
C SER A 404 16.23 25.36 -3.97
N ARG A 405 17.02 25.11 -2.91
CA ARG A 405 16.63 25.47 -1.53
C ARG A 405 17.57 26.49 -0.91
N ARG A 406 16.97 27.50 -0.25
CA ARG A 406 17.69 28.55 0.47
C ARG A 406 18.40 28.07 1.75
N ARG A 407 18.11 26.85 2.24
CA ARG A 407 18.74 26.32 3.46
C ARG A 407 19.08 24.83 3.30
N PRO A 408 20.32 24.42 3.61
CA PRO A 408 20.71 23.03 3.66
C PRO A 408 19.91 22.29 4.75
N ARG A 409 19.62 21.02 4.51
CA ARG A 409 18.89 20.15 5.42
C ARG A 409 19.54 18.78 5.45
N PRO A 410 19.51 18.10 6.61
CA PRO A 410 20.04 16.75 6.72
C PRO A 410 19.21 15.79 5.88
N TYR A 411 19.85 14.72 5.40
CA TYR A 411 19.22 13.79 4.45
C TYR A 411 17.95 13.13 5.02
N TYR A 412 17.90 12.87 6.34
CA TYR A 412 16.75 12.24 7.00
C TYR A 412 15.50 13.13 7.06
N GLU A 413 15.60 14.41 6.68
CA GLU A 413 14.45 15.29 6.47
C GLU A 413 13.88 15.22 5.03
N GLU A 414 14.53 14.48 4.14
CA GLU A 414 14.10 14.34 2.76
C GLU A 414 13.01 13.27 2.57
N ARG A 415 12.45 13.21 1.37
CA ARG A 415 11.45 12.22 0.96
C ARG A 415 12.04 11.24 -0.07
N THR A 416 13.21 10.70 0.25
CA THR A 416 13.92 9.72 -0.59
C THR A 416 13.86 8.33 0.05
N VAL A 417 14.12 7.28 -0.75
CA VAL A 417 14.24 5.92 -0.19
C VAL A 417 15.31 5.86 0.89
N TRP A 418 16.43 6.55 0.68
CA TRP A 418 17.55 6.66 1.62
C TRP A 418 17.15 7.32 2.95
N ALA A 419 16.34 8.39 2.90
CA ALA A 419 15.83 9.04 4.10
C ALA A 419 14.84 8.16 4.88
N ARG A 420 14.02 7.37 4.17
CA ARG A 420 13.05 6.45 4.80
C ARG A 420 13.72 5.28 5.50
N THR A 421 14.77 4.71 4.88
CA THR A 421 15.50 3.57 5.47
C THR A 421 16.63 4.00 6.40
N GLY A 422 17.00 5.28 6.41
CA GLY A 422 18.18 5.77 7.10
C GLY A 422 19.47 5.12 6.59
N TYR A 423 19.54 4.82 5.28
CA TYR A 423 20.60 4.00 4.68
C TYR A 423 20.77 2.61 5.34
N GLY A 424 19.67 2.03 5.86
CA GLY A 424 19.68 0.76 6.59
C GLY A 424 19.75 0.89 8.11
N ALA A 425 19.81 2.10 8.65
CA ALA A 425 19.73 2.32 10.09
C ALA A 425 18.38 1.89 10.69
N LEU A 426 17.29 1.99 9.92
CA LEU A 426 15.93 1.77 10.40
C LEU A 426 15.31 0.43 9.98
N ASP A 427 15.95 -0.29 9.06
CA ASP A 427 15.41 -1.51 8.45
C ASP A 427 16.54 -2.52 8.20
N ASP A 428 16.40 -3.72 8.77
CA ASP A 428 17.40 -4.79 8.71
C ASP A 428 17.47 -5.50 7.34
N ALA A 429 16.44 -5.38 6.51
CA ALA A 429 16.34 -6.03 5.19
C ALA A 429 16.25 -5.01 4.04
N TRP A 430 16.73 -3.79 4.26
CA TRP A 430 16.49 -2.65 3.38
C TRP A 430 17.02 -2.80 1.94
N TRP A 431 17.97 -3.72 1.69
CA TRP A 431 18.44 -4.04 0.35
C TRP A 431 17.31 -4.63 -0.52
N SER A 432 16.39 -5.40 0.05
CA SER A 432 15.23 -5.96 -0.68
C SER A 432 14.25 -4.85 -1.05
N THR A 433 14.00 -3.91 -0.12
CA THR A 433 13.20 -2.69 -0.36
C THR A 433 13.78 -1.85 -1.49
N LEU A 434 15.12 -1.75 -1.60
CA LEU A 434 15.76 -1.05 -2.72
C LEU A 434 15.56 -1.77 -4.06
N LEU A 435 15.72 -3.09 -4.08
CA LEU A 435 15.57 -3.89 -5.29
C LEU A 435 14.12 -3.88 -5.79
N SER A 436 13.13 -3.87 -4.89
CA SER A 436 11.71 -3.77 -5.26
C SER A 436 11.30 -2.39 -5.75
N THR A 437 11.88 -1.31 -5.19
CA THR A 437 11.55 0.06 -5.60
C THR A 437 12.29 0.57 -6.84
N ARG A 438 13.34 -0.13 -7.29
CA ARG A 438 14.06 0.16 -8.54
C ARG A 438 13.81 -0.94 -9.59
N PRO A 439 12.71 -0.88 -10.36
CA PRO A 439 12.48 -1.82 -11.45
C PRO A 439 13.65 -1.77 -12.45
N GLY A 440 14.35 -2.89 -12.61
CA GLY A 440 15.54 -3.05 -13.47
C GLY A 440 16.83 -3.48 -12.75
N ALA A 441 16.83 -3.60 -11.42
CA ALA A 441 18.02 -3.92 -10.61
C ALA A 441 18.41 -5.41 -10.59
N GLY A 442 17.46 -6.32 -10.82
CA GLY A 442 17.60 -7.77 -10.61
C GLY A 442 17.54 -8.63 -11.87
N ARG A 443 18.13 -8.19 -12.99
CA ARG A 443 18.34 -9.05 -14.17
C ARG A 443 19.82 -9.23 -14.45
#